data_AF-A0A0Q5V5B3-F1
#
_entry.id   AF-A0A0Q5V5B3-F1
#
_cell.length_a   1.000
_cell.length_b   1.000
_cell.length_c   1.000
_cell.angle_alpha   90.00
_cell.angle_beta   90.00
_cell.angle_gamma   90.00
#
_symmetry.space_group_name_H-M   'P 1'
#
loop_
_entity.id
_entity.type
_entity.pdbx_description
1 polymer ?
#
loop_
_entity_poly.entity_id
_entity_poly.type
_entity_poly.pdbx_seq_one_letter_code
_entity_poly.pdbx_strand_id
1 'polypeptide(L)'
;MPPAAVISVRATLAMLDGPKREIADGVANDQYVFWLGSGISRERMPDLRDVAKRVLATLQSRIVAGNPDCRFRKALNAVVVLAQPSPDEWGRTDLDQAPVSWPDYEVLAARLVNNYARMLNVTVDGEQADYLLWNVLNAAHVYADPAIEPDAEHLCLAALAIEGVASEMPTANWDNLIERAVRSLAGTQPVLRVVVAPNDVRWNRLRANLYKFHGCAQSALDNEGQFRDLLVARSSQINGWAAQNPVMAPFLINFIVTRPTLMLGLSAQDSNIQGLFAVAQATMAWPWPSHPPAYAFSENALGADQEGLLQNVYHQDYSPANRPHMEVEALVQAYAKPLLLSLYLYVVTAKLKALIGIGAPGLAPIDRDKLHDGLEQARNLVADGISPNAAIVTELFAQFGRALTMLRNGGLSDPVNGTYSPITTEPLHRMPADMTLSGSGVCQFAIASGLIGLGLARGLWTAAKADLADRTSGAVVLNGRSGPAKIYFAASAQAAIRLGTNGLIADNDDAVIIHSHENPPPMPRYPRRAPGRTGLANIREVSMEALMGGGTEVEDLLARFRNQVAL
;
A
#
# COMPACT_ATOMS: atom_id res chain seq x y z
N MET A 1 -0.05 -23.44 -5.57
CA MET A 1 -0.02 -22.34 -4.59
C MET A 1 -1.27 -22.41 -3.73
N PRO A 2 -1.26 -21.96 -2.47
CA PRO A 2 -2.49 -21.85 -1.69
C PRO A 2 -3.48 -20.88 -2.36
N PRO A 3 -4.80 -21.01 -2.12
CA PRO A 3 -5.79 -20.03 -2.58
C PRO A 3 -5.47 -18.62 -2.07
N ALA A 4 -5.82 -17.59 -2.85
CA ALA A 4 -5.52 -16.19 -2.52
C ALA A 4 -6.08 -15.73 -1.16
N ALA A 5 -7.18 -16.35 -0.70
CA ALA A 5 -7.81 -16.05 0.58
C ALA A 5 -6.98 -16.47 1.81
N VAL A 6 -6.05 -17.43 1.65
CA VAL A 6 -5.27 -18.02 2.75
C VAL A 6 -3.76 -17.97 2.50
N ILE A 7 -3.32 -17.32 1.42
CA ILE A 7 -1.90 -17.16 1.10
C ILE A 7 -1.22 -16.28 2.16
N SER A 8 -0.12 -16.76 2.72
CA SER A 8 0.68 -15.99 3.70
C SER A 8 1.54 -14.93 3.00
N VAL A 9 1.99 -13.93 3.76
CA VAL A 9 2.95 -12.91 3.27
C VAL A 9 4.22 -13.57 2.73
N ARG A 10 4.73 -14.61 3.40
CA ARG A 10 5.88 -15.38 2.94
C ARG A 10 5.63 -16.09 1.62
N ALA A 11 4.49 -16.77 1.47
CA ALA A 11 4.16 -17.50 0.24
C ALA A 11 3.96 -16.53 -0.94
N THR A 12 3.32 -15.38 -0.70
CA THR A 12 3.21 -14.30 -1.69
C THR A 12 4.58 -13.74 -2.06
N LEU A 13 5.48 -13.53 -1.11
CA LEU A 13 6.86 -13.13 -1.41
C LEU A 13 7.59 -14.18 -2.26
N ALA A 14 7.45 -15.48 -1.96
CA ALA A 14 8.07 -16.52 -2.78
C ALA A 14 7.54 -16.52 -4.23
N MET A 15 6.26 -16.20 -4.42
CA MET A 15 5.68 -15.99 -5.75
C MET A 15 6.32 -14.78 -6.45
N LEU A 16 6.49 -13.66 -5.74
CA LEU A 16 7.16 -12.44 -6.24
C LEU A 16 8.68 -12.61 -6.43
N ASP A 17 9.34 -13.52 -5.72
CA ASP A 17 10.76 -13.81 -5.93
C ASP A 17 11.00 -14.76 -7.11
N GLY A 18 9.98 -15.53 -7.49
CA GLY A 18 10.04 -16.54 -8.55
C GLY A 18 9.14 -16.21 -9.73
N PRO A 19 8.00 -16.93 -9.91
CA PRO A 19 7.20 -16.87 -11.13
C PRO A 19 6.57 -15.50 -11.43
N LYS A 20 6.51 -14.58 -10.45
CA LYS A 20 5.95 -13.22 -10.60
C LYS A 20 6.99 -12.12 -10.37
N ARG A 21 8.27 -12.44 -10.51
CA ARG A 21 9.36 -11.50 -10.30
C ARG A 21 9.28 -10.25 -11.17
N GLU A 22 8.93 -10.38 -12.45
CA GLU A 22 8.84 -9.22 -13.34
C GLU A 22 7.80 -8.17 -12.87
N ILE A 23 6.72 -8.61 -12.23
CA ILE A 23 5.73 -7.68 -11.65
C ILE A 23 6.34 -6.95 -10.45
N ALA A 24 7.04 -7.67 -9.58
CA ALA A 24 7.69 -7.09 -8.40
C ALA A 24 8.81 -6.10 -8.79
N ASP A 25 9.62 -6.46 -9.78
CA ASP A 25 10.64 -5.59 -10.37
C ASP A 25 10.01 -4.37 -11.04
N GLY A 26 8.91 -4.55 -11.78
CA GLY A 26 8.19 -3.45 -12.41
C GLY A 26 7.62 -2.46 -11.38
N VAL A 27 7.11 -2.96 -10.25
CA VAL A 27 6.70 -2.10 -9.13
C VAL A 27 7.91 -1.38 -8.53
N ALA A 28 9.01 -2.08 -8.22
CA ALA A 28 10.22 -1.47 -7.66
C ALA A 28 10.83 -0.38 -8.57
N ASN A 29 10.55 -0.43 -9.87
CA ASN A 29 10.95 0.55 -10.86
C ASN A 29 9.89 1.62 -11.18
N ASP A 30 8.76 1.65 -10.45
CA ASP A 30 7.63 2.55 -10.71
C ASP A 30 7.14 2.48 -12.17
N GLN A 31 7.01 1.26 -12.71
CA GLN A 31 6.51 1.04 -14.07
C GLN A 31 4.98 0.89 -14.10
N TYR A 32 4.40 0.27 -13.07
CA TYR A 32 2.96 0.00 -13.00
C TYR A 32 2.13 1.21 -12.57
N VAL A 33 0.95 1.38 -13.17
CA VAL A 33 -0.12 2.23 -12.66
C VAL A 33 -1.05 1.37 -11.81
N PHE A 34 -1.36 1.83 -10.60
CA PHE A 34 -2.13 1.08 -9.62
C PHE A 34 -3.61 1.43 -9.76
N TRP A 35 -4.40 0.54 -10.38
CA TRP A 35 -5.83 0.71 -10.52
C TRP A 35 -6.56 0.11 -9.33
N LEU A 36 -7.20 0.96 -8.53
CA LEU A 36 -7.73 0.61 -7.23
C LEU A 36 -9.26 0.58 -7.26
N GLY A 37 -9.85 -0.57 -6.98
CA GLY A 37 -11.30 -0.73 -6.84
C GLY A 37 -11.76 -0.85 -5.39
N SER A 38 -13.06 -1.01 -5.18
CA SER A 38 -13.69 -1.03 -3.85
C SER A 38 -13.23 -2.20 -2.98
N GLY A 39 -12.64 -3.25 -3.58
CA GLY A 39 -12.09 -4.38 -2.85
C GLY A 39 -11.01 -4.01 -1.83
N ILE A 40 -10.24 -2.93 -2.05
CA ILE A 40 -9.22 -2.48 -1.08
C ILE A 40 -9.83 -1.82 0.17
N SER A 41 -11.08 -1.37 0.09
CA SER A 41 -11.80 -0.70 1.17
C SER A 41 -12.88 -1.59 1.81
N ARG A 42 -13.10 -2.80 1.28
CA ARG A 42 -14.27 -3.66 1.57
C ARG A 42 -14.45 -3.99 3.05
N GLU A 43 -13.37 -4.21 3.79
CA GLU A 43 -13.44 -4.55 5.21
C GLU A 43 -13.65 -3.32 6.12
N ARG A 44 -13.59 -2.12 5.56
CA ARG A 44 -13.75 -0.85 6.29
C ARG A 44 -15.00 -0.08 5.92
N MET A 45 -15.51 -0.29 4.71
CA MET A 45 -16.66 0.40 4.17
C MET A 45 -17.90 -0.50 4.13
N PRO A 46 -19.12 0.06 4.21
CA PRO A 46 -20.34 -0.71 4.02
C PRO A 46 -20.34 -1.44 2.66
N ASP A 47 -20.72 -2.72 2.67
CA ASP A 47 -20.81 -3.50 1.44
C ASP A 47 -22.01 -3.02 0.59
N LEU A 48 -21.95 -3.23 -0.72
CA LEU A 48 -23.02 -2.90 -1.67
C LEU A 48 -24.35 -3.57 -1.30
N ARG A 49 -24.30 -4.71 -0.61
CA ARG A 49 -25.48 -5.37 -0.08
C ARG A 49 -26.15 -4.53 1.02
N ASP A 50 -25.38 -3.97 1.94
CA ASP A 50 -25.89 -3.10 3.00
C ASP A 50 -26.41 -1.77 2.44
N VAL A 51 -25.74 -1.27 1.40
CA VAL A 51 -26.23 -0.14 0.59
C VAL A 51 -27.62 -0.44 0.01
N ALA A 52 -27.79 -1.59 -0.65
CA ALA A 52 -29.09 -1.99 -1.22
C ALA A 52 -30.17 -2.15 -0.14
N LYS A 53 -29.83 -2.79 0.98
CA LYS A 53 -30.71 -2.93 2.15
C LYS A 53 -31.18 -1.59 2.68
N ARG A 54 -30.28 -0.61 2.80
CA ARG A 54 -30.60 0.74 3.27
C ARG A 54 -31.51 1.50 2.30
N VAL A 55 -31.30 1.36 0.99
CA VAL A 55 -32.21 1.94 -0.02
C VAL A 55 -33.62 1.38 0.13
N LEU A 56 -33.76 0.05 0.17
CA LEU A 56 -35.05 -0.62 0.34
C LEU A 56 -35.76 -0.15 1.61
N ALA A 57 -35.06 -0.20 2.76
CA ALA A 57 -35.61 0.21 4.06
C ALA A 57 -36.03 1.67 4.10
N THR A 58 -35.20 2.57 3.59
CA THR A 58 -35.47 4.02 3.64
C THR A 58 -36.64 4.39 2.74
N LEU A 59 -36.69 3.87 1.52
CA LEU A 59 -37.80 4.13 0.61
C LEU A 59 -39.12 3.60 1.18
N GLN A 60 -39.12 2.38 1.73
CA GLN A 60 -40.30 1.80 2.37
C GLN A 60 -40.78 2.63 3.55
N SER A 61 -39.87 3.06 4.45
CA SER A 61 -40.21 3.85 5.63
C SER A 61 -40.86 5.21 5.33
N ARG A 62 -40.69 5.73 4.10
CA ARG A 62 -41.26 7.01 3.64
C ARG A 62 -42.56 6.83 2.85
N ILE A 63 -43.05 5.60 2.69
CA ILE A 63 -44.34 5.36 2.04
C ILE A 63 -45.46 5.94 2.90
N VAL A 64 -46.31 6.75 2.28
CA VAL A 64 -47.53 7.28 2.91
C VAL A 64 -48.64 6.25 2.72
N ALA A 65 -49.05 5.61 3.82
CA ALA A 65 -50.11 4.60 3.81
C ALA A 65 -51.42 5.18 3.23
N GLY A 66 -52.10 4.38 2.40
CA GLY A 66 -53.34 4.78 1.73
C GLY A 66 -53.18 5.74 0.55
N ASN A 67 -51.96 6.19 0.21
CA ASN A 67 -51.72 7.00 -0.98
C ASN A 67 -51.22 6.12 -2.15
N PRO A 68 -52.06 5.79 -3.14
CA PRO A 68 -51.65 4.97 -4.30
C PRO A 68 -50.62 5.68 -5.19
N ASP A 69 -50.57 7.01 -5.15
CA ASP A 69 -49.64 7.84 -5.91
C ASP A 69 -48.38 8.22 -5.14
N CYS A 70 -48.11 7.56 -4.01
CA CYS A 70 -46.92 7.83 -3.21
C CYS A 70 -45.63 7.65 -4.05
N ARG A 71 -44.88 8.74 -4.24
CA ARG A 71 -43.60 8.76 -4.96
C ARG A 71 -42.58 7.75 -4.45
N PHE A 72 -42.52 7.53 -3.14
CA PHE A 72 -41.60 6.58 -2.53
C PHE A 72 -41.99 5.12 -2.81
N ARG A 73 -43.30 4.83 -2.92
CA ARG A 73 -43.78 3.51 -3.34
C ARG A 73 -43.42 3.24 -4.80
N LYS A 74 -43.59 4.23 -5.69
CA LYS A 74 -43.19 4.13 -7.10
C LYS A 74 -41.69 3.85 -7.24
N ALA A 75 -40.87 4.61 -6.52
CA ALA A 75 -39.42 4.42 -6.50
C ALA A 75 -39.01 3.05 -5.91
N LEU A 76 -39.61 2.62 -4.79
CA LEU A 76 -39.34 1.31 -4.19
C LEU A 76 -39.68 0.17 -5.16
N ASN A 77 -40.83 0.25 -5.83
CA ASN A 77 -41.22 -0.72 -6.86
C ASN A 77 -40.17 -0.80 -7.98
N ALA A 78 -39.73 0.35 -8.50
CA ALA A 78 -38.71 0.41 -9.54
C ALA A 78 -37.39 -0.23 -9.08
N VAL A 79 -36.99 -0.03 -7.82
CA VAL A 79 -35.81 -0.70 -7.23
C VAL A 79 -36.02 -2.21 -7.15
N VAL A 80 -37.14 -2.69 -6.60
CA VAL A 80 -37.39 -4.13 -6.45
C VAL A 80 -37.44 -4.84 -7.80
N VAL A 81 -37.99 -4.21 -8.85
CA VAL A 81 -37.96 -4.75 -10.23
C VAL A 81 -36.54 -5.05 -10.73
N LEU A 82 -35.54 -4.24 -10.37
CA LEU A 82 -34.15 -4.46 -10.76
C LEU A 82 -33.54 -5.72 -10.13
N ALA A 83 -34.08 -6.20 -9.01
CA ALA A 83 -33.70 -7.47 -8.40
C ALA A 83 -34.26 -8.68 -9.17
N GLN A 84 -35.10 -8.45 -10.19
CA GLN A 84 -35.78 -9.47 -10.99
C GLN A 84 -36.44 -10.56 -10.13
N PRO A 85 -37.38 -10.22 -9.23
CA PRO A 85 -38.08 -11.23 -8.45
C PRO A 85 -38.94 -12.10 -9.37
N SER A 86 -39.01 -13.38 -9.05
CA SER A 86 -40.02 -14.30 -9.60
C SER A 86 -41.43 -13.87 -9.20
N PRO A 87 -42.49 -14.35 -9.89
CA PRO A 87 -43.87 -14.06 -9.52
C PRO A 87 -44.20 -14.42 -8.06
N ASP A 88 -43.64 -15.52 -7.54
CA ASP A 88 -43.84 -15.96 -6.16
C ASP A 88 -43.16 -15.05 -5.15
N GLU A 89 -41.92 -14.63 -5.41
CA GLU A 89 -41.19 -13.66 -4.57
C GLU A 89 -41.92 -12.31 -4.55
N TRP A 90 -42.45 -11.88 -5.69
CA TRP A 90 -43.31 -10.70 -5.78
C TRP A 90 -44.57 -10.84 -4.93
N GLY A 91 -45.28 -11.97 -5.03
CA GLY A 91 -46.51 -12.23 -4.28
C GLY A 91 -46.30 -12.25 -2.76
N ARG A 92 -45.08 -12.54 -2.28
CA ARG A 92 -44.70 -12.51 -0.87
C ARG A 92 -44.12 -11.18 -0.38
N THR A 93 -43.87 -10.22 -1.29
CA THR A 93 -43.27 -8.93 -0.95
C THR A 93 -44.37 -7.92 -0.60
N ASP A 94 -44.64 -7.74 0.69
CA ASP A 94 -45.58 -6.74 1.17
C ASP A 94 -44.90 -5.38 1.41
N LEU A 95 -45.10 -4.44 0.48
CA LEU A 95 -44.49 -3.10 0.52
C LEU A 95 -45.04 -2.22 1.66
N ASP A 96 -46.16 -2.60 2.27
CA ASP A 96 -46.71 -1.92 3.45
C ASP A 96 -46.02 -2.38 4.74
N GLN A 97 -45.22 -3.45 4.68
CA GLN A 97 -44.39 -3.94 5.78
C GLN A 97 -42.92 -3.55 5.60
N ALA A 98 -42.21 -3.44 6.72
CA ALA A 98 -40.78 -3.14 6.72
C ALA A 98 -39.99 -4.21 5.96
N PRO A 99 -38.95 -3.87 5.15
CA PRO A 99 -38.28 -4.87 4.32
C PRO A 99 -37.64 -6.02 5.07
N VAL A 100 -37.23 -5.80 6.33
CA VAL A 100 -36.68 -6.84 7.20
C VAL A 100 -37.66 -7.99 7.46
N SER A 101 -38.97 -7.79 7.30
CA SER A 101 -39.97 -8.85 7.44
C SER A 101 -40.29 -9.56 6.12
N TRP A 102 -39.73 -9.13 4.98
CA TRP A 102 -39.96 -9.80 3.70
C TRP A 102 -39.19 -11.13 3.66
N PRO A 103 -39.84 -12.25 3.29
CA PRO A 103 -39.16 -13.55 3.24
C PRO A 103 -37.91 -13.56 2.36
N ASP A 104 -37.92 -12.78 1.27
CA ASP A 104 -36.89 -12.79 0.23
C ASP A 104 -35.94 -11.56 0.33
N TYR A 105 -35.99 -10.78 1.42
CA TYR A 105 -35.22 -9.53 1.58
C TYR A 105 -33.72 -9.68 1.29
N GLU A 106 -33.11 -10.69 1.90
CA GLU A 106 -31.68 -10.97 1.79
C GLU A 106 -31.28 -11.36 0.35
N VAL A 107 -32.16 -12.06 -0.35
CA VAL A 107 -31.95 -12.51 -1.73
C VAL A 107 -32.10 -11.34 -2.71
N LEU A 108 -33.12 -10.51 -2.52
CA LEU A 108 -33.34 -9.32 -3.33
C LEU A 108 -32.17 -8.33 -3.19
N ALA A 109 -31.73 -8.07 -1.96
CA ALA A 109 -30.56 -7.22 -1.71
C ALA A 109 -29.29 -7.76 -2.39
N ALA A 110 -29.09 -9.09 -2.39
CA ALA A 110 -27.95 -9.71 -3.09
C ALA A 110 -28.03 -9.53 -4.61
N ARG A 111 -29.21 -9.69 -5.23
CA ARG A 111 -29.40 -9.49 -6.67
C ARG A 111 -29.22 -8.02 -7.09
N LEU A 112 -29.53 -7.08 -6.19
CA LEU A 112 -29.33 -5.65 -6.41
C LEU A 112 -27.86 -5.23 -6.44
N VAL A 113 -26.94 -5.99 -5.85
CA VAL A 113 -25.49 -5.70 -5.92
C VAL A 113 -25.02 -5.62 -7.38
N ASN A 114 -25.45 -6.55 -8.23
CA ASN A 114 -25.13 -6.55 -9.66
C ASN A 114 -25.87 -5.47 -10.47
N ASN A 115 -26.81 -4.76 -9.84
CA ASN A 115 -27.59 -3.68 -10.44
C ASN A 115 -27.43 -2.37 -9.65
N TYR A 116 -26.37 -2.23 -8.84
CA TYR A 116 -26.25 -1.12 -7.88
C TYR A 116 -26.35 0.24 -8.59
N ALA A 117 -25.65 0.41 -9.72
CA ALA A 117 -25.66 1.66 -10.46
C ALA A 117 -27.03 2.00 -11.04
N ARG A 118 -27.82 0.99 -11.44
CA ARG A 118 -29.21 1.16 -11.91
C ARG A 118 -30.15 1.46 -10.76
N MET A 119 -29.95 0.81 -9.61
CA MET A 119 -30.70 1.08 -8.38
C MET A 119 -30.51 2.54 -7.95
N LEU A 120 -29.27 3.02 -7.90
CA LEU A 120 -28.99 4.41 -7.53
C LEU A 120 -29.44 5.43 -8.60
N ASN A 121 -29.71 4.96 -9.82
CA ASN A 121 -30.27 5.78 -10.90
C ASN A 121 -31.80 5.92 -10.83
N VAL A 122 -32.49 5.19 -9.94
CA VAL A 122 -33.94 5.37 -9.74
C VAL A 122 -34.21 6.75 -9.14
N THR A 123 -35.05 7.52 -9.82
CA THR A 123 -35.46 8.86 -9.39
C THR A 123 -36.66 8.80 -8.45
N VAL A 124 -36.72 9.74 -7.50
CA VAL A 124 -37.90 9.97 -6.66
C VAL A 124 -38.53 11.29 -7.08
N ASP A 125 -39.81 11.27 -7.46
CA ASP A 125 -40.49 12.45 -8.00
C ASP A 125 -40.38 13.67 -7.08
N GLY A 126 -39.93 14.80 -7.59
CA GLY A 126 -39.74 16.03 -6.83
C GLY A 126 -38.47 16.07 -5.96
N GLU A 127 -37.58 15.08 -6.07
CA GLU A 127 -36.24 15.09 -5.48
C GLU A 127 -35.15 15.29 -6.54
N GLN A 128 -33.94 15.63 -6.10
CA GLN A 128 -32.78 15.69 -6.98
C GLN A 128 -32.44 14.30 -7.55
N ALA A 129 -31.81 14.27 -8.72
CA ALA A 129 -31.53 13.01 -9.42
C ALA A 129 -30.53 12.10 -8.69
N ASP A 130 -29.79 12.61 -7.71
CA ASP A 130 -28.86 11.88 -6.84
C ASP A 130 -29.44 11.59 -5.45
N TYR A 131 -30.74 11.81 -5.22
CA TYR A 131 -31.38 11.69 -3.90
C TYR A 131 -31.10 10.36 -3.19
N LEU A 132 -31.06 9.24 -3.91
CA LEU A 132 -30.72 7.95 -3.31
C LEU A 132 -29.27 7.92 -2.78
N LEU A 133 -28.33 8.51 -3.52
CA LEU A 133 -26.93 8.60 -3.13
C LEU A 133 -26.72 9.62 -1.99
N TRP A 134 -27.23 10.83 -2.18
CA TRP A 134 -26.96 11.94 -1.27
C TRP A 134 -27.80 11.88 0.00
N ASN A 135 -29.12 11.69 -0.11
CA ASN A 135 -30.03 11.79 1.03
C ASN A 135 -30.32 10.44 1.70
N VAL A 136 -30.48 9.36 0.92
CA VAL A 136 -30.80 8.04 1.48
C VAL A 136 -29.56 7.36 2.03
N LEU A 137 -28.51 7.22 1.20
CA LEU A 137 -27.25 6.62 1.64
C LEU A 137 -26.40 7.55 2.48
N ASN A 138 -26.57 8.87 2.34
CA ASN A 138 -25.68 9.84 2.98
C ASN A 138 -24.21 9.52 2.68
N ALA A 139 -23.92 9.24 1.40
CA ALA A 139 -22.65 8.64 1.00
C ALA A 139 -21.43 9.47 1.42
N ALA A 140 -21.51 10.80 1.33
CA ALA A 140 -20.42 11.68 1.74
C ALA A 140 -20.06 11.50 3.23
N HIS A 141 -21.04 11.48 4.13
CA HIS A 141 -20.78 11.25 5.56
C HIS A 141 -20.37 9.82 5.88
N VAL A 142 -20.95 8.83 5.21
CA VAL A 142 -20.64 7.40 5.47
C VAL A 142 -19.21 7.06 5.04
N TYR A 143 -18.82 7.46 3.83
CA TYR A 143 -17.52 7.08 3.26
C TYR A 143 -16.38 8.02 3.69
N ALA A 144 -16.68 9.14 4.34
CA ALA A 144 -15.69 10.02 4.97
C ALA A 144 -15.76 10.00 6.51
N ASP A 145 -16.44 9.02 7.10
CA ASP A 145 -16.60 8.93 8.56
C ASP A 145 -15.21 8.94 9.25
N PRO A 146 -14.91 9.94 10.10
CA PRO A 146 -13.62 10.03 10.81
C PRO A 146 -13.33 8.85 11.74
N ALA A 147 -14.34 8.07 12.14
CA ALA A 147 -14.15 6.88 12.97
C ALA A 147 -13.62 5.66 12.19
N ILE A 148 -13.67 5.69 10.84
CA ILE A 148 -13.17 4.60 10.01
C ILE A 148 -11.68 4.80 9.73
N GLU A 149 -10.86 3.94 10.32
CA GLU A 149 -9.41 3.94 10.16
C GLU A 149 -8.95 3.16 8.92
N PRO A 150 -7.81 3.56 8.30
CA PRO A 150 -7.22 2.82 7.19
C PRO A 150 -6.85 1.38 7.55
N ASP A 151 -7.06 0.47 6.59
CA ASP A 151 -6.60 -0.93 6.70
C ASP A 151 -5.20 -1.15 6.10
N ALA A 152 -4.69 -2.37 6.23
CA ALA A 152 -3.40 -2.82 5.71
C ALA A 152 -3.12 -2.43 4.26
N GLU A 153 -4.11 -2.53 3.35
CA GLU A 153 -3.97 -2.14 1.94
C GLU A 153 -3.61 -0.67 1.81
N HIS A 154 -4.37 0.21 2.48
CA HIS A 154 -4.18 1.66 2.44
C HIS A 154 -2.83 2.05 3.03
N LEU A 155 -2.46 1.44 4.16
CA LEU A 155 -1.15 1.65 4.79
C LEU A 155 -0.01 1.22 3.87
N CYS A 156 -0.12 0.05 3.21
CA CYS A 156 0.91 -0.42 2.28
C CYS A 156 1.00 0.45 1.03
N LEU A 157 -0.13 0.90 0.46
CA LEU A 157 -0.15 1.85 -0.65
C LEU A 157 0.52 3.18 -0.25
N ALA A 158 0.24 3.67 0.95
CA ALA A 158 0.90 4.86 1.49
C ALA A 158 2.41 4.66 1.65
N ALA A 159 2.87 3.52 2.18
CA ALA A 159 4.30 3.22 2.29
C ALA A 159 4.98 3.11 0.92
N LEU A 160 4.35 2.44 -0.06
CA LEU A 160 4.84 2.34 -1.44
C LEU A 160 4.88 3.72 -2.14
N ALA A 161 3.89 4.57 -1.88
CA ALA A 161 3.89 5.97 -2.34
C ALA A 161 5.04 6.77 -1.70
N ILE A 162 5.28 6.61 -0.40
CA ILE A 162 6.40 7.25 0.32
C ILE A 162 7.75 6.75 -0.23
N GLU A 163 7.85 5.47 -0.58
CA GLU A 163 9.00 4.88 -1.28
C GLU A 163 9.11 5.31 -2.75
N GLY A 164 8.13 6.01 -3.34
CA GLY A 164 8.21 6.48 -4.72
C GLY A 164 8.05 5.39 -5.78
N VAL A 165 7.34 4.31 -5.45
CA VAL A 165 7.10 3.16 -6.35
C VAL A 165 5.61 2.94 -6.69
N ALA A 166 4.75 3.83 -6.22
CA ALA A 166 3.33 3.89 -6.55
C ALA A 166 2.95 5.33 -6.95
N SER A 167 3.54 5.84 -8.04
CA SER A 167 3.38 7.24 -8.43
C SER A 167 1.97 7.58 -8.89
N GLU A 168 1.27 6.65 -9.56
CA GLU A 168 -0.04 6.89 -10.15
C GLU A 168 -1.07 5.86 -9.66
N MET A 169 -2.14 6.37 -9.04
CA MET A 169 -3.22 5.55 -8.47
C MET A 169 -4.60 6.06 -8.92
N PRO A 170 -5.15 5.60 -10.06
CA PRO A 170 -6.55 5.81 -10.38
C PRO A 170 -7.48 4.98 -9.49
N THR A 171 -8.54 5.59 -8.98
CA THR A 171 -9.55 4.88 -8.18
C THR A 171 -10.97 5.39 -8.40
N ALA A 172 -11.91 4.44 -8.35
CA ALA A 172 -13.35 4.69 -8.31
C ALA A 172 -13.88 4.84 -6.87
N ASN A 173 -13.05 4.65 -5.84
CA ASN A 173 -13.50 4.69 -4.45
C ASN A 173 -13.73 6.14 -3.98
N TRP A 174 -14.84 6.37 -3.29
CA TRP A 174 -15.16 7.69 -2.72
C TRP A 174 -14.44 7.95 -1.39
N ASP A 175 -14.11 6.91 -0.63
CA ASP A 175 -13.53 7.02 0.71
C ASP A 175 -12.16 7.68 0.72
N ASN A 176 -11.76 8.26 1.86
CA ASN A 176 -10.48 8.95 2.00
C ASN A 176 -9.42 8.15 2.79
N LEU A 177 -9.46 6.81 2.74
CA LEU A 177 -8.59 5.96 3.56
C LEU A 177 -7.12 6.00 3.11
N ILE A 178 -6.83 6.12 1.81
CA ILE A 178 -5.45 6.27 1.31
C ILE A 178 -4.86 7.61 1.75
N GLU A 179 -5.63 8.67 1.63
CA GLU A 179 -5.25 10.02 2.06
C GLU A 179 -4.93 10.06 3.56
N ARG A 180 -5.75 9.39 4.38
CA ARG A 180 -5.51 9.23 5.83
C ARG A 180 -4.28 8.40 6.13
N ALA A 181 -4.08 7.29 5.41
CA ALA A 181 -2.89 6.45 5.56
C ALA A 181 -1.60 7.23 5.24
N VAL A 182 -1.59 8.01 4.15
CA VAL A 182 -0.44 8.88 3.83
C VAL A 182 -0.24 9.93 4.91
N ARG A 183 -1.29 10.59 5.40
CA ARG A 183 -1.17 11.57 6.49
C ARG A 183 -0.61 10.93 7.77
N SER A 184 -1.04 9.72 8.12
CA SER A 184 -0.55 9.01 9.29
C SER A 184 0.94 8.65 9.16
N LEU A 185 1.36 8.15 7.99
CA LEU A 185 2.72 7.65 7.79
C LEU A 185 3.72 8.76 7.46
N ALA A 186 3.33 9.76 6.67
CA ALA A 186 4.21 10.84 6.18
C ALA A 186 4.05 12.16 6.95
N GLY A 187 3.07 12.28 7.85
CA GLY A 187 2.80 13.51 8.58
C GLY A 187 2.43 14.66 7.63
N THR A 188 3.12 15.80 7.76
CA THR A 188 2.90 16.99 6.93
C THR A 188 3.67 16.97 5.60
N GLN A 189 4.41 15.91 5.28
CA GLN A 189 5.19 15.85 4.05
C GLN A 189 4.29 15.81 2.81
N PRO A 190 4.61 16.57 1.74
CA PRO A 190 3.80 16.63 0.52
C PRO A 190 4.05 15.40 -0.37
N VAL A 191 3.62 14.21 0.08
CA VAL A 191 3.81 12.95 -0.65
C VAL A 191 2.72 12.74 -1.71
N LEU A 192 1.46 12.99 -1.35
CA LEU A 192 0.30 12.64 -2.15
C LEU A 192 -0.45 13.86 -2.67
N ARG A 193 -0.68 13.93 -3.98
CA ARG A 193 -1.65 14.82 -4.61
C ARG A 193 -2.95 14.06 -4.84
N VAL A 194 -4.08 14.63 -4.42
CA VAL A 194 -5.42 14.07 -4.68
C VAL A 194 -6.08 14.89 -5.79
N VAL A 195 -6.53 14.22 -6.84
CA VAL A 195 -7.15 14.82 -8.02
C VAL A 195 -8.59 14.34 -8.10
N VAL A 196 -9.56 15.24 -7.92
CA VAL A 196 -10.99 14.94 -7.93
C VAL A 196 -11.68 15.73 -9.04
N ALA A 197 -11.44 17.04 -9.08
CA ALA A 197 -11.99 17.94 -10.07
C ALA A 197 -11.05 18.11 -11.28
N PRO A 198 -11.57 18.48 -12.46
CA PRO A 198 -10.76 18.74 -13.64
C PRO A 198 -9.64 19.76 -13.44
N ASN A 199 -9.82 20.77 -12.59
CA ASN A 199 -8.81 21.80 -12.36
C ASN A 199 -7.62 21.29 -11.52
N ASP A 200 -7.79 20.22 -10.74
CA ASP A 200 -6.76 19.67 -9.86
C ASP A 200 -5.59 19.09 -10.68
N VAL A 201 -5.83 18.72 -11.94
CA VAL A 201 -4.77 18.23 -12.85
C VAL A 201 -3.69 19.28 -13.12
N ARG A 202 -4.01 20.57 -12.92
CA ARG A 202 -3.08 21.70 -13.12
C ARG A 202 -2.07 21.83 -11.99
N TRP A 203 -2.33 21.25 -10.82
CA TRP A 203 -1.41 21.33 -9.69
C TRP A 203 -0.15 20.52 -9.94
N ASN A 204 0.95 20.91 -9.32
CA ASN A 204 2.21 20.17 -9.45
C ASN A 204 2.04 18.73 -8.99
N ARG A 205 2.55 17.80 -9.79
CA ARG A 205 2.62 16.39 -9.41
C ARG A 205 3.47 16.26 -8.16
N LEU A 206 3.02 15.43 -7.23
CA LEU A 206 3.80 15.01 -6.07
C LEU A 206 4.37 13.62 -6.32
N ARG A 207 5.06 13.06 -5.31
CA ARG A 207 5.65 11.72 -5.38
C ARG A 207 4.61 10.67 -5.76
N ALA A 208 3.39 10.82 -5.26
CA ALA A 208 2.23 10.02 -5.63
C ALA A 208 1.02 10.90 -5.99
N ASN A 209 0.18 10.38 -6.87
CA ASN A 209 -0.98 11.05 -7.43
C ASN A 209 -2.19 10.10 -7.41
N LEU A 210 -3.20 10.43 -6.60
CA LEU A 210 -4.45 9.67 -6.47
C LEU A 210 -5.54 10.35 -7.30
N TYR A 211 -6.03 9.65 -8.33
CA TYR A 211 -7.06 10.16 -9.25
C TYR A 211 -8.40 9.56 -8.90
N LYS A 212 -9.24 10.31 -8.18
CA LYS A 212 -10.55 9.84 -7.69
C LYS A 212 -11.63 10.18 -8.71
N PHE A 213 -11.66 9.41 -9.78
CA PHE A 213 -12.45 9.73 -10.98
C PHE A 213 -13.96 9.48 -10.82
N HIS A 214 -14.38 8.87 -9.72
CA HIS A 214 -15.78 8.81 -9.28
C HIS A 214 -16.11 9.77 -8.12
N GLY A 215 -15.21 10.72 -7.82
CA GLY A 215 -15.41 11.71 -6.78
C GLY A 215 -14.78 11.32 -5.43
N CYS A 216 -14.94 12.21 -4.45
CA CYS A 216 -14.38 12.04 -3.11
C CYS A 216 -15.40 12.45 -2.05
N ALA A 217 -15.73 11.54 -1.15
CA ALA A 217 -16.69 11.77 -0.07
C ALA A 217 -16.25 12.93 0.84
N GLN A 218 -14.97 12.98 1.21
CA GLN A 218 -14.43 14.07 2.04
C GLN A 218 -14.51 15.42 1.32
N SER A 219 -14.12 15.49 0.05
CA SER A 219 -14.19 16.74 -0.73
C SER A 219 -15.64 17.22 -0.90
N ALA A 220 -16.59 16.29 -1.04
CA ALA A 220 -18.02 16.60 -1.09
C ALA A 220 -18.57 17.13 0.24
N LEU A 221 -18.04 16.69 1.38
CA LEU A 221 -18.37 17.29 2.69
C LEU A 221 -17.75 18.67 2.86
N ASP A 222 -16.48 18.82 2.47
CA ASP A 222 -15.75 20.07 2.64
C ASP A 222 -16.31 21.19 1.75
N ASN A 223 -16.79 20.84 0.54
CA ASN A 223 -17.43 21.77 -0.38
C ASN A 223 -18.47 21.07 -1.29
N GLU A 224 -19.70 20.96 -0.79
CA GLU A 224 -20.83 20.33 -1.49
C GLU A 224 -21.05 20.93 -2.88
N GLY A 225 -21.06 22.27 -3.00
CA GLY A 225 -21.38 22.96 -4.25
C GLY A 225 -20.37 22.72 -5.38
N GLN A 226 -19.14 22.29 -5.05
CA GLN A 226 -18.12 21.96 -6.04
C GLN A 226 -18.02 20.45 -6.32
N PHE A 227 -18.20 19.61 -5.30
CA PHE A 227 -17.82 18.19 -5.38
C PHE A 227 -19.00 17.21 -5.32
N ARG A 228 -20.21 17.63 -4.95
CA ARG A 228 -21.38 16.74 -4.90
C ARG A 228 -21.67 16.11 -6.26
N ASP A 229 -21.71 16.92 -7.32
CA ASP A 229 -22.00 16.45 -8.68
C ASP A 229 -20.90 15.54 -9.24
N LEU A 230 -19.71 15.56 -8.63
CA LEU A 230 -18.58 14.70 -8.99
C LEU A 230 -18.66 13.31 -8.34
N LEU A 231 -19.59 13.07 -7.40
CA LEU A 231 -19.86 11.73 -6.89
C LEU A 231 -20.60 10.92 -7.96
N VAL A 232 -19.90 9.98 -8.57
CA VAL A 232 -20.40 9.12 -9.64
C VAL A 232 -20.82 7.79 -9.05
N ALA A 233 -22.11 7.49 -9.12
CA ALA A 233 -22.66 6.21 -8.66
C ALA A 233 -23.76 5.65 -9.56
N ARG A 234 -24.35 6.49 -10.41
CA ARG A 234 -25.56 6.19 -11.17
C ARG A 234 -25.21 5.71 -12.56
N SER A 235 -25.98 4.78 -13.10
CA SER A 235 -25.76 4.24 -14.46
C SER A 235 -25.74 5.33 -15.54
N SER A 236 -26.55 6.41 -15.39
CA SER A 236 -26.51 7.55 -16.31
C SER A 236 -25.17 8.31 -16.29
N GLN A 237 -24.59 8.53 -15.11
CA GLN A 237 -23.28 9.17 -14.95
C GLN A 237 -22.18 8.25 -15.47
N ILE A 238 -22.21 6.97 -15.12
CA ILE A 238 -21.21 5.98 -15.51
C ILE A 238 -21.17 5.84 -17.04
N ASN A 239 -22.30 5.58 -17.70
CA ASN A 239 -22.32 5.36 -19.16
C ASN A 239 -21.87 6.59 -19.96
N GLY A 240 -22.14 7.81 -19.48
CA GLY A 240 -21.75 9.06 -20.13
C GLY A 240 -20.43 9.66 -19.63
N TRP A 241 -19.71 8.97 -18.73
CA TRP A 241 -18.69 9.58 -17.90
C TRP A 241 -17.56 10.26 -18.69
N ALA A 242 -17.00 9.56 -19.67
CA ALA A 242 -15.86 10.09 -20.45
C ALA A 242 -16.22 11.35 -21.23
N ALA A 243 -17.43 11.42 -21.81
CA ALA A 243 -17.92 12.59 -22.53
C ALA A 243 -18.16 13.79 -21.58
N GLN A 244 -18.58 13.52 -20.35
CA GLN A 244 -18.80 14.54 -19.30
C GLN A 244 -17.50 14.97 -18.62
N ASN A 245 -16.42 14.18 -18.75
CA ASN A 245 -15.13 14.42 -18.12
C ASN A 245 -13.99 14.52 -19.17
N PRO A 246 -14.05 15.50 -20.09
CA PRO A 246 -13.11 15.60 -21.22
C PRO A 246 -11.66 15.91 -20.80
N VAL A 247 -11.42 16.25 -19.53
CA VAL A 247 -10.08 16.47 -18.98
C VAL A 247 -9.54 15.19 -18.33
N MET A 248 -10.28 14.60 -17.39
CA MET A 248 -9.80 13.43 -16.64
C MET A 248 -9.69 12.18 -17.52
N ALA A 249 -10.66 11.95 -18.42
CA ALA A 249 -10.68 10.74 -19.24
C ALA A 249 -9.42 10.58 -20.12
N PRO A 250 -8.96 11.59 -20.89
CA PRO A 250 -7.70 11.50 -21.63
C PRO A 250 -6.47 11.24 -20.75
N PHE A 251 -6.41 11.80 -19.53
CA PHE A 251 -5.31 11.52 -18.59
C PHE A 251 -5.26 10.03 -18.21
N LEU A 252 -6.41 9.45 -17.88
CA LEU A 252 -6.51 8.04 -17.52
C LEU A 252 -6.21 7.12 -18.71
N ILE A 253 -6.71 7.46 -19.91
CA ILE A 253 -6.39 6.73 -21.15
C ILE A 253 -4.88 6.74 -21.40
N ASN A 254 -4.22 7.89 -21.23
CA ASN A 254 -2.78 8.00 -21.41
C ASN A 254 -2.00 7.08 -20.45
N PHE A 255 -2.46 6.89 -19.21
CA PHE A 255 -1.84 5.93 -18.30
C PHE A 255 -1.93 4.50 -18.82
N ILE A 256 -3.11 4.09 -19.29
CA ILE A 256 -3.35 2.74 -19.83
C ILE A 256 -2.48 2.46 -21.06
N VAL A 257 -2.30 3.48 -21.91
CA VAL A 257 -1.49 3.41 -23.12
C VAL A 257 0.01 3.34 -22.82
N THR A 258 0.49 4.10 -21.83
CA THR A 258 1.95 4.33 -21.65
C THR A 258 2.60 3.46 -20.58
N ARG A 259 1.81 2.86 -19.68
CA ARG A 259 2.32 2.11 -18.53
C ARG A 259 1.52 0.82 -18.31
N PRO A 260 2.20 -0.28 -17.92
CA PRO A 260 1.53 -1.48 -17.43
C PRO A 260 0.57 -1.17 -16.27
N THR A 261 -0.48 -1.99 -16.13
CA THR A 261 -1.56 -1.82 -15.15
C THR A 261 -1.53 -2.94 -14.11
N LEU A 262 -1.52 -2.55 -12.82
CA LEU A 262 -1.72 -3.45 -11.70
C LEU A 262 -3.10 -3.17 -11.09
N MET A 263 -4.02 -4.12 -11.20
CA MET A 263 -5.39 -4.00 -10.69
C MET A 263 -5.54 -4.66 -9.31
N LEU A 264 -6.05 -3.88 -8.36
CA LEU A 264 -6.21 -4.29 -6.96
C LEU A 264 -7.67 -4.07 -6.53
N GLY A 265 -8.39 -5.14 -6.22
CA GLY A 265 -9.77 -5.06 -5.73
C GLY A 265 -10.75 -4.43 -6.73
N LEU A 266 -10.42 -4.43 -8.01
CA LEU A 266 -11.21 -3.81 -9.08
C LEU A 266 -11.91 -4.90 -9.90
N SER A 267 -13.23 -4.95 -9.80
CA SER A 267 -14.06 -5.87 -10.57
C SER A 267 -14.26 -5.44 -12.03
N ALA A 268 -13.97 -4.18 -12.37
CA ALA A 268 -14.22 -3.58 -13.69
C ALA A 268 -15.68 -3.68 -14.16
N GLN A 269 -16.64 -3.78 -13.23
CA GLN A 269 -18.08 -3.85 -13.52
C GLN A 269 -18.64 -2.58 -14.16
N ASP A 270 -17.99 -1.42 -13.94
CA ASP A 270 -18.46 -0.15 -14.45
C ASP A 270 -18.07 0.06 -15.91
N SER A 271 -19.07 0.38 -16.73
CA SER A 271 -18.90 0.53 -18.18
C SER A 271 -17.95 1.67 -18.57
N ASN A 272 -17.78 2.71 -17.74
CA ASN A 272 -16.80 3.76 -18.00
C ASN A 272 -15.36 3.24 -17.92
N ILE A 273 -15.05 2.39 -16.94
CA ILE A 273 -13.72 1.79 -16.81
C ILE A 273 -13.43 0.95 -18.06
N GLN A 274 -14.35 0.05 -18.43
CA GLN A 274 -14.24 -0.75 -19.65
C GLN A 274 -14.06 0.13 -20.91
N GLY A 275 -14.82 1.22 -21.00
CA GLY A 275 -14.72 2.19 -22.09
C GLY A 275 -13.35 2.87 -22.18
N LEU A 276 -12.74 3.25 -21.04
CA LEU A 276 -11.40 3.83 -21.03
C LEU A 276 -10.35 2.84 -21.57
N PHE A 277 -10.40 1.57 -21.13
CA PHE A 277 -9.49 0.53 -21.61
C PHE A 277 -9.70 0.22 -23.09
N ALA A 278 -10.95 0.19 -23.57
CA ALA A 278 -11.25 -0.01 -24.98
C ALA A 278 -10.69 1.12 -25.87
N VAL A 279 -10.87 2.39 -25.45
CA VAL A 279 -10.30 3.54 -26.18
C VAL A 279 -8.78 3.52 -26.15
N ALA A 280 -8.18 3.20 -25.01
CA ALA A 280 -6.72 3.08 -24.87
C ALA A 280 -6.16 2.02 -25.83
N GLN A 281 -6.78 0.85 -25.89
CA GLN A 281 -6.37 -0.19 -26.82
C GLN A 281 -6.52 0.22 -28.29
N ALA A 282 -7.65 0.84 -28.67
CA ALA A 282 -7.84 1.34 -30.02
C ALA A 282 -6.82 2.42 -30.40
N THR A 283 -6.31 3.14 -29.40
CA THR A 283 -5.25 4.15 -29.57
C THR A 283 -3.88 3.50 -29.74
N MET A 284 -3.53 2.55 -28.88
CA MET A 284 -2.26 1.81 -28.93
C MET A 284 -2.38 0.50 -28.14
N ALA A 285 -2.51 -0.62 -28.86
CA ALA A 285 -2.56 -1.94 -28.24
C ALA A 285 -1.19 -2.35 -27.67
N TRP A 286 -1.21 -3.09 -26.57
CA TRP A 286 0.00 -3.67 -26.00
C TRP A 286 0.41 -4.91 -26.82
N PRO A 287 1.70 -5.05 -27.18
CA PRO A 287 2.19 -6.26 -27.84
C PRO A 287 2.19 -7.45 -26.88
N TRP A 288 2.07 -8.67 -27.40
CA TRP A 288 2.39 -9.89 -26.65
C TRP A 288 3.57 -10.67 -27.28
N PRO A 289 4.52 -11.17 -26.46
CA PRO A 289 4.63 -10.98 -25.02
C PRO A 289 5.08 -9.56 -24.63
N SER A 290 4.72 -9.14 -23.42
CA SER A 290 5.10 -7.86 -22.81
C SER A 290 5.91 -8.08 -21.54
N HIS A 291 7.04 -7.39 -21.37
CA HIS A 291 7.91 -7.50 -20.20
C HIS A 291 8.15 -6.11 -19.56
N PRO A 292 7.64 -5.86 -18.34
CA PRO A 292 6.82 -6.76 -17.52
C PRO A 292 5.41 -6.94 -18.13
N PRO A 293 4.58 -7.88 -17.61
CA PRO A 293 3.23 -8.09 -18.10
C PRO A 293 2.42 -6.78 -18.12
N ALA A 294 1.82 -6.46 -19.26
CA ALA A 294 1.07 -5.21 -19.44
C ALA A 294 -0.10 -5.09 -18.45
N TYR A 295 -0.68 -6.22 -18.01
CA TYR A 295 -1.77 -6.28 -17.04
C TYR A 295 -1.47 -7.34 -15.98
N ALA A 296 -1.68 -6.96 -14.73
CA ALA A 296 -1.61 -7.85 -13.58
C ALA A 296 -2.86 -7.68 -12.70
N PHE A 297 -3.50 -8.78 -12.31
CA PHE A 297 -4.71 -8.80 -11.50
C PHE A 297 -4.46 -9.52 -10.18
N SER A 298 -4.76 -8.86 -9.07
CA SER A 298 -4.68 -9.42 -7.71
C SER A 298 -5.97 -10.15 -7.34
N GLU A 299 -6.05 -11.44 -7.67
CA GLU A 299 -7.27 -12.24 -7.51
C GLU A 299 -6.99 -13.70 -7.19
N ASN A 300 -8.00 -14.47 -6.81
CA ASN A 300 -7.86 -15.93 -6.72
C ASN A 300 -7.81 -16.63 -8.08
N ALA A 301 -8.58 -16.11 -9.03
CA ALA A 301 -8.70 -16.56 -10.42
C ALA A 301 -9.23 -15.40 -11.27
N LEU A 302 -8.97 -15.42 -12.58
CA LEU A 302 -9.53 -14.41 -13.47
C LEU A 302 -11.04 -14.60 -13.63
N GLY A 303 -11.78 -13.50 -13.52
CA GLY A 303 -13.22 -13.44 -13.81
C GLY A 303 -13.51 -13.03 -15.26
N ALA A 304 -14.77 -13.15 -15.68
CA ALA A 304 -15.20 -12.82 -17.04
C ALA A 304 -14.84 -11.39 -17.48
N ASP A 305 -14.96 -10.41 -16.58
CA ASP A 305 -14.60 -9.01 -16.88
C ASP A 305 -13.10 -8.84 -17.12
N GLN A 306 -12.26 -9.58 -16.38
CA GLN A 306 -10.80 -9.53 -16.51
C GLN A 306 -10.33 -10.27 -17.77
N GLU A 307 -10.95 -11.41 -18.08
CA GLU A 307 -10.75 -12.08 -19.37
C GLU A 307 -11.16 -11.19 -20.55
N GLY A 308 -12.29 -10.48 -20.42
CA GLY A 308 -12.75 -9.52 -21.42
C GLY A 308 -11.78 -8.34 -21.59
N LEU A 309 -11.20 -7.83 -20.50
CA LEU A 309 -10.14 -6.83 -20.56
C LEU A 309 -8.90 -7.35 -21.28
N LEU A 310 -8.42 -8.56 -20.97
CA LEU A 310 -7.26 -9.17 -21.64
C LEU A 310 -7.52 -9.39 -23.14
N GLN A 311 -8.73 -9.83 -23.51
CA GLN A 311 -9.16 -9.95 -24.90
C GLN A 311 -9.09 -8.62 -25.64
N ASN A 312 -9.57 -7.55 -25.00
CA ASN A 312 -9.51 -6.22 -25.59
C ASN A 312 -8.06 -5.79 -25.77
N VAL A 313 -7.24 -5.86 -24.71
CA VAL A 313 -5.86 -5.39 -24.66
C VAL A 313 -4.97 -6.04 -25.72
N TYR A 314 -4.94 -7.37 -25.73
CA TYR A 314 -4.03 -8.12 -26.61
C TYR A 314 -4.64 -8.40 -27.99
N HIS A 315 -5.97 -8.30 -28.12
CA HIS A 315 -6.74 -8.38 -29.36
C HIS A 315 -6.25 -9.46 -30.34
N GLN A 316 -5.38 -9.10 -31.30
CA GLN A 316 -4.88 -10.01 -32.34
C GLN A 316 -4.05 -11.16 -31.75
N ASP A 317 -3.37 -10.92 -30.64
CA ASP A 317 -2.53 -11.91 -29.98
C ASP A 317 -3.33 -12.83 -29.06
N TYR A 318 -4.58 -12.46 -28.71
CA TYR A 318 -5.47 -13.26 -27.85
C TYR A 318 -6.07 -14.45 -28.60
N SER A 319 -5.22 -15.44 -28.89
CA SER A 319 -5.56 -16.67 -29.61
C SER A 319 -5.69 -17.86 -28.65
N PRO A 320 -6.34 -18.97 -29.06
CA PRO A 320 -6.38 -20.20 -28.25
C PRO A 320 -5.01 -20.74 -27.85
N ALA A 321 -3.96 -20.44 -28.62
CA ALA A 321 -2.59 -20.85 -28.33
C ALA A 321 -1.93 -20.00 -27.23
N ASN A 322 -2.16 -18.67 -27.24
CA ASN A 322 -1.50 -17.74 -26.32
C ASN A 322 -2.29 -17.51 -25.03
N ARG A 323 -3.63 -17.63 -25.10
CA ARG A 323 -4.56 -17.33 -24.01
C ARG A 323 -4.15 -17.94 -22.65
N PRO A 324 -3.83 -19.24 -22.53
CA PRO A 324 -3.46 -19.81 -21.23
C PRO A 324 -2.21 -19.17 -20.63
N HIS A 325 -1.25 -18.78 -21.46
CA HIS A 325 -0.02 -18.12 -21.01
C HIS A 325 -0.29 -16.69 -20.55
N MET A 326 -1.11 -15.93 -21.29
CA MET A 326 -1.54 -14.59 -20.91
C MET A 326 -2.29 -14.59 -19.57
N GLU A 327 -3.24 -15.51 -19.40
CA GLU A 327 -4.01 -15.64 -18.16
C GLU A 327 -3.11 -15.99 -16.97
N VAL A 328 -2.17 -16.92 -17.16
CA VAL A 328 -1.20 -17.29 -16.15
C VAL A 328 -0.31 -16.10 -15.81
N GLU A 329 0.23 -15.37 -16.79
CA GLU A 329 1.11 -14.20 -16.57
C GLU A 329 0.38 -13.07 -15.85
N ALA A 330 -0.84 -12.76 -16.24
CA ALA A 330 -1.63 -11.67 -15.68
C ALA A 330 -2.16 -11.96 -14.28
N LEU A 331 -2.43 -13.22 -13.92
CA LEU A 331 -2.95 -13.55 -12.59
C LEU A 331 -1.85 -13.50 -11.52
N VAL A 332 -2.03 -12.65 -10.52
CA VAL A 332 -1.29 -12.68 -9.25
C VAL A 332 -2.22 -13.28 -8.21
N GLN A 333 -1.95 -14.54 -7.82
CA GLN A 333 -2.84 -15.32 -6.96
C GLN A 333 -2.77 -14.93 -5.47
N ALA A 334 -3.05 -13.66 -5.18
CA ALA A 334 -3.09 -13.07 -3.86
C ALA A 334 -4.01 -11.86 -3.89
N TYR A 335 -4.83 -11.66 -2.85
CA TYR A 335 -5.60 -10.42 -2.68
C TYR A 335 -4.70 -9.26 -2.21
N ALA A 336 -5.26 -8.04 -2.25
CA ALA A 336 -4.51 -6.81 -2.03
C ALA A 336 -3.71 -6.80 -0.71
N LYS A 337 -4.29 -7.28 0.41
CA LYS A 337 -3.61 -7.33 1.73
C LYS A 337 -2.25 -8.04 1.69
N PRO A 338 -2.17 -9.36 1.42
CA PRO A 338 -0.89 -10.06 1.36
C PRO A 338 -0.02 -9.55 0.21
N LEU A 339 -0.61 -9.20 -0.95
CA LEU A 339 0.16 -8.74 -2.10
C LEU A 339 0.90 -7.43 -1.83
N LEU A 340 0.21 -6.39 -1.33
CA LEU A 340 0.81 -5.08 -1.10
C LEU A 340 1.87 -5.11 -0.01
N LEU A 341 1.66 -5.89 1.07
CA LEU A 341 2.66 -6.06 2.12
C LEU A 341 3.90 -6.80 1.60
N SER A 342 3.73 -7.84 0.80
CA SER A 342 4.83 -8.55 0.16
C SER A 342 5.56 -7.67 -0.87
N LEU A 343 4.85 -6.87 -1.66
CA LEU A 343 5.46 -5.90 -2.58
C LEU A 343 6.29 -4.86 -1.82
N TYR A 344 5.79 -4.33 -0.71
CA TYR A 344 6.55 -3.42 0.15
C TYR A 344 7.87 -4.07 0.63
N LEU A 345 7.79 -5.28 1.19
CA LEU A 345 8.97 -6.01 1.66
C LEU A 345 9.96 -6.30 0.53
N TYR A 346 9.46 -6.63 -0.66
CA TYR A 346 10.26 -6.80 -1.87
C TYR A 346 10.98 -5.50 -2.24
N VAL A 347 10.25 -4.38 -2.35
CA VAL A 347 10.78 -3.07 -2.75
C VAL A 347 11.88 -2.60 -1.79
N VAL A 348 11.63 -2.63 -0.48
CA VAL A 348 12.61 -2.23 0.53
C VAL A 348 13.89 -3.06 0.40
N THR A 349 13.74 -4.38 0.21
CA THR A 349 14.88 -5.30 0.05
C THR A 349 15.63 -5.04 -1.25
N ALA A 350 14.93 -4.84 -2.37
CA ALA A 350 15.53 -4.53 -3.67
C ALA A 350 16.32 -3.21 -3.62
N LYS A 351 15.79 -2.19 -2.95
CA LYS A 351 16.50 -0.93 -2.71
C LYS A 351 17.75 -1.12 -1.86
N LEU A 352 17.67 -1.87 -0.76
CA LEU A 352 18.84 -2.17 0.07
C LEU A 352 19.92 -2.92 -0.73
N LYS A 353 19.53 -3.86 -1.59
CA LYS A 353 20.45 -4.55 -2.50
C LYS A 353 21.15 -3.61 -3.48
N ALA A 354 20.40 -2.68 -4.08
CA ALA A 354 20.95 -1.66 -4.96
C ALA A 354 21.93 -0.74 -4.20
N LEU A 355 21.60 -0.35 -2.98
CA LEU A 355 22.45 0.47 -2.11
C LEU A 355 23.78 -0.22 -1.74
N ILE A 356 23.79 -1.54 -1.55
CA ILE A 356 25.04 -2.30 -1.39
C ILE A 356 25.93 -2.11 -2.63
N GLY A 357 25.36 -2.20 -3.84
CA GLY A 357 26.10 -2.00 -5.08
C GLY A 357 26.66 -0.58 -5.22
N ILE A 358 25.89 0.43 -4.82
CA ILE A 358 26.29 1.85 -4.86
C ILE A 358 27.39 2.13 -3.81
N GLY A 359 27.25 1.62 -2.59
CA GLY A 359 28.18 1.89 -1.49
C GLY A 359 29.48 1.09 -1.51
N ALA A 360 29.48 -0.07 -2.17
CA ALA A 360 30.64 -0.96 -2.23
C ALA A 360 30.88 -1.46 -3.66
N PRO A 361 31.23 -0.56 -4.60
CA PRO A 361 31.44 -0.94 -6.01
C PRO A 361 32.61 -1.93 -6.19
N GLY A 362 33.60 -1.90 -5.29
CA GLY A 362 34.75 -2.81 -5.28
C GLY A 362 34.47 -4.21 -4.71
N LEU A 363 33.26 -4.47 -4.21
CA LEU A 363 32.88 -5.78 -3.70
C LEU A 363 32.73 -6.79 -4.84
N ALA A 364 33.38 -7.95 -4.73
CA ALA A 364 33.27 -9.02 -5.72
C ALA A 364 31.79 -9.48 -5.85
N PRO A 365 31.33 -9.88 -7.05
CA PRO A 365 29.94 -10.31 -7.25
C PRO A 365 29.48 -11.39 -6.26
N ILE A 366 30.31 -12.41 -6.03
CA ILE A 366 29.99 -13.50 -5.10
C ILE A 366 29.79 -13.02 -3.65
N ASP A 367 30.55 -12.03 -3.20
CA ASP A 367 30.42 -11.48 -1.85
C ASP A 367 29.21 -10.54 -1.76
N ARG A 368 28.92 -9.80 -2.83
CA ARG A 368 27.69 -9.01 -2.94
C ARG A 368 26.45 -9.90 -2.84
N ASP A 369 26.45 -11.04 -3.53
CA ASP A 369 25.36 -12.01 -3.50
C ASP A 369 25.13 -12.55 -2.09
N LYS A 370 26.19 -12.81 -1.31
CA LYS A 370 26.06 -13.20 0.12
C LYS A 370 25.35 -12.13 0.95
N LEU A 371 25.65 -10.84 0.76
CA LEU A 371 24.95 -9.77 1.47
C LEU A 371 23.49 -9.66 1.02
N HIS A 372 23.23 -9.86 -0.28
CA HIS A 372 21.87 -9.90 -0.83
C HIS A 372 21.07 -11.06 -0.21
N ASP A 373 21.67 -12.24 -0.07
CA ASP A 373 21.08 -13.39 0.62
C ASP A 373 20.76 -13.05 2.08
N GLY A 374 21.69 -12.39 2.78
CA GLY A 374 21.45 -11.91 4.15
C GLY A 374 20.21 -11.03 4.26
N LEU A 375 20.06 -10.04 3.36
CA LEU A 375 18.88 -9.18 3.31
C LEU A 375 17.60 -9.97 3.03
N GLU A 376 17.63 -10.92 2.10
CA GLU A 376 16.48 -11.77 1.79
C GLU A 376 16.09 -12.66 2.97
N GLN A 377 17.06 -13.24 3.68
CA GLN A 377 16.80 -14.05 4.87
C GLN A 377 16.14 -13.22 5.98
N ALA A 378 16.65 -12.02 6.25
CA ALA A 378 16.02 -11.11 7.21
C ALA A 378 14.59 -10.73 6.78
N ARG A 379 14.38 -10.39 5.51
CA ARG A 379 13.04 -10.10 4.94
C ARG A 379 12.10 -11.30 5.11
N ASN A 380 12.57 -12.51 4.84
CA ASN A 380 11.77 -13.73 4.92
C ASN A 380 11.38 -14.04 6.37
N LEU A 381 12.30 -13.87 7.33
CA LEU A 381 12.01 -14.01 8.76
C LEU A 381 10.93 -13.03 9.23
N VAL A 382 10.97 -11.77 8.75
CA VAL A 382 9.91 -10.80 9.00
C VAL A 382 8.60 -11.28 8.39
N ALA A 383 8.61 -11.73 7.14
CA ALA A 383 7.42 -12.20 6.44
C ALA A 383 6.77 -13.45 7.06
N ASP A 384 7.57 -14.32 7.68
CA ASP A 384 7.09 -15.50 8.41
C ASP A 384 6.37 -15.12 9.72
N GLY A 385 6.76 -14.00 10.33
CA GLY A 385 6.25 -13.55 11.63
C GLY A 385 5.07 -12.58 11.58
N ILE A 386 4.58 -12.19 10.40
CA ILE A 386 3.54 -11.16 10.25
C ILE A 386 2.32 -11.64 9.46
N SER A 387 1.16 -11.06 9.77
CA SER A 387 -0.05 -11.15 8.95
C SER A 387 -0.46 -9.76 8.45
N PRO A 388 -1.14 -9.67 7.30
CA PRO A 388 -1.42 -8.39 6.64
C PRO A 388 -2.68 -7.72 7.23
N ASN A 389 -2.69 -7.50 8.55
CA ASN A 389 -3.74 -6.73 9.23
C ASN A 389 -3.24 -5.33 9.63
N ALA A 390 -4.15 -4.37 9.76
CA ALA A 390 -3.79 -2.96 10.04
C ALA A 390 -2.86 -2.77 11.24
N ALA A 391 -3.12 -3.45 12.37
CA ALA A 391 -2.34 -3.25 13.59
C ALA A 391 -0.88 -3.70 13.40
N ILE A 392 -0.67 -4.87 12.80
CA ILE A 392 0.67 -5.41 12.51
C ILE A 392 1.38 -4.54 11.46
N VAL A 393 0.67 -4.10 10.42
CA VAL A 393 1.25 -3.27 9.36
C VAL A 393 1.65 -1.88 9.90
N THR A 394 0.82 -1.25 10.72
CA THR A 394 1.16 0.00 11.40
C THR A 394 2.39 -0.17 12.30
N GLU A 395 2.43 -1.24 13.10
CA GLU A 395 3.59 -1.53 13.94
C GLU A 395 4.85 -1.72 13.07
N LEU A 396 4.77 -2.51 12.01
CA LEU A 396 5.88 -2.76 11.09
C LEU A 396 6.44 -1.44 10.53
N PHE A 397 5.59 -0.57 10.00
CA PHE A 397 6.04 0.72 9.44
C PHE A 397 6.61 1.64 10.51
N ALA A 398 6.06 1.63 11.73
CA ALA A 398 6.65 2.38 12.84
C ALA A 398 8.05 1.84 13.23
N GLN A 399 8.30 0.53 13.15
CA GLN A 399 9.62 -0.07 13.38
C GLN A 399 10.63 0.38 12.31
N PHE A 400 10.26 0.33 11.02
CA PHE A 400 11.11 0.82 9.93
C PHE A 400 11.37 2.34 10.04
N GLY A 401 10.32 3.12 10.33
CA GLY A 401 10.43 4.56 10.54
C GLY A 401 11.34 4.91 11.71
N ARG A 402 11.25 4.17 12.82
CA ARG A 402 12.14 4.29 13.97
C ARG A 402 13.60 4.05 13.58
N ALA A 403 13.91 2.96 12.89
CA ALA A 403 15.27 2.65 12.46
C ALA A 403 15.87 3.75 11.57
N LEU A 404 15.10 4.24 10.59
CA LEU A 404 15.57 5.27 9.66
C LEU A 404 15.63 6.67 10.27
N THR A 405 14.75 6.99 11.22
CA THR A 405 14.80 8.26 11.95
C THR A 405 15.99 8.29 12.92
N MET A 406 16.30 7.17 13.57
CA MET A 406 17.54 7.02 14.35
C MET A 406 18.76 7.20 13.45
N LEU A 407 18.81 6.47 12.32
CA LEU A 407 19.88 6.55 11.34
C LEU A 407 20.13 7.99 10.90
N ARG A 408 19.11 8.70 10.43
CA ARG A 408 19.26 10.02 9.81
C ARG A 408 19.40 11.15 10.83
N ASN A 409 18.62 11.11 11.90
CA ASN A 409 18.40 12.26 12.77
C ASN A 409 18.91 12.05 14.20
N GLY A 410 19.24 10.81 14.60
CA GLY A 410 19.52 10.47 15.99
C GLY A 410 18.30 10.63 16.90
N GLY A 411 17.10 10.42 16.35
CA GLY A 411 15.82 10.67 17.03
C GLY A 411 14.80 9.56 16.81
N LEU A 412 13.61 9.74 17.39
CA LEU A 412 12.44 8.90 17.11
C LEU A 412 11.49 9.63 16.18
N SER A 413 10.70 8.87 15.44
CA SER A 413 9.63 9.40 14.59
C SER A 413 8.55 10.08 15.45
N ASP A 414 7.85 11.05 14.86
CA ASP A 414 6.76 11.76 15.50
C ASP A 414 5.59 11.99 14.52
N PRO A 415 4.36 12.19 15.00
CA PRO A 415 3.20 12.32 14.11
C PRO A 415 3.26 13.53 13.15
N VAL A 416 4.00 14.59 13.47
CA VAL A 416 4.10 15.78 12.62
C VAL A 416 5.00 15.48 11.42
N ASN A 417 6.15 14.84 11.66
CA ASN A 417 7.11 14.48 10.62
C ASN A 417 6.81 13.14 9.93
N GLY A 418 5.84 12.38 10.46
CA GLY A 418 5.44 11.06 9.98
C GLY A 418 6.07 9.92 10.77
N THR A 419 5.34 8.82 10.89
CA THR A 419 5.80 7.60 11.57
C THR A 419 6.63 6.68 10.68
N TYR A 420 6.66 6.93 9.37
CA TYR A 420 7.43 6.17 8.39
C TYR A 420 8.39 7.08 7.61
N SER A 421 9.57 6.56 7.27
CA SER A 421 10.56 7.24 6.44
C SER A 421 11.02 6.28 5.36
N PRO A 422 11.21 6.69 4.10
CA PRO A 422 11.57 5.76 3.03
C PRO A 422 13.05 5.36 3.10
N ILE A 423 13.43 4.20 2.54
CA ILE A 423 14.85 3.86 2.31
C ILE A 423 15.48 4.91 1.39
N THR A 424 14.81 5.16 0.26
CA THR A 424 15.07 6.26 -0.67
C THR A 424 13.75 6.62 -1.35
N THR A 425 13.59 7.86 -1.79
CA THR A 425 12.41 8.31 -2.52
C THR A 425 12.46 7.95 -4.01
N GLU A 426 13.62 7.50 -4.51
CA GLU A 426 13.81 7.14 -5.90
C GLU A 426 13.38 5.69 -6.18
N PRO A 427 12.73 5.42 -7.32
CA PRO A 427 12.55 4.06 -7.82
C PRO A 427 13.90 3.45 -8.23
N LEU A 428 13.96 2.12 -8.28
CA LEU A 428 15.21 1.37 -8.39
C LEU A 428 16.09 1.83 -9.58
N HIS A 429 15.51 2.00 -10.77
CA HIS A 429 16.23 2.45 -11.97
C HIS A 429 16.86 3.85 -11.87
N ARG A 430 16.38 4.72 -10.96
CA ARG A 430 16.90 6.09 -10.80
C ARG A 430 17.95 6.20 -9.70
N MET A 431 18.01 5.25 -8.77
CA MET A 431 18.95 5.28 -7.65
C MET A 431 20.41 5.47 -8.08
N PRO A 432 20.93 4.81 -9.14
CA PRO A 432 22.34 5.01 -9.55
C PRO A 432 22.68 6.45 -9.98
N ALA A 433 21.68 7.24 -10.37
CA ALA A 433 21.86 8.64 -10.76
C ALA A 433 21.77 9.62 -9.58
N ASP A 434 21.30 9.17 -8.41
CA ASP A 434 21.20 10.01 -7.22
C ASP A 434 22.56 10.14 -6.53
N MET A 435 23.22 11.27 -6.78
CA MET A 435 24.53 11.60 -6.22
C MET A 435 24.52 11.77 -4.68
N THR A 436 23.36 11.89 -4.05
CA THR A 436 23.26 12.09 -2.59
C THR A 436 23.37 10.78 -1.80
N LEU A 437 23.11 9.63 -2.43
CA LEU A 437 23.05 8.33 -1.75
C LEU A 437 24.38 7.92 -1.12
N SER A 438 25.51 8.16 -1.79
CA SER A 438 26.84 7.77 -1.31
C SER A 438 27.22 8.45 0.01
N GLY A 439 26.89 9.74 0.16
CA GLY A 439 27.17 10.52 1.37
C GLY A 439 26.13 10.39 2.48
N SER A 440 24.93 9.89 2.17
CA SER A 440 23.79 9.86 3.10
C SER A 440 23.91 8.84 4.24
N GLY A 441 24.88 7.92 4.18
CA GLY A 441 25.05 6.82 5.14
C GLY A 441 24.07 5.65 4.97
N VAL A 442 23.09 5.74 4.06
CA VAL A 442 22.11 4.65 3.84
C VAL A 442 22.74 3.44 3.12
N CYS A 443 23.83 3.63 2.38
CA CYS A 443 24.54 2.54 1.72
C CYS A 443 25.21 1.61 2.75
N GLN A 444 25.88 2.17 3.74
CA GLN A 444 26.52 1.40 4.81
C GLN A 444 25.48 0.79 5.75
N PHE A 445 24.36 1.46 5.97
CA PHE A 445 23.19 0.87 6.64
C PHE A 445 22.70 -0.40 5.91
N ALA A 446 22.65 -0.39 4.58
CA ALA A 446 22.26 -1.55 3.80
C ALA A 446 23.26 -2.72 3.93
N ILE A 447 24.56 -2.42 3.92
CA ILE A 447 25.62 -3.43 4.14
C ILE A 447 25.52 -4.02 5.56
N ALA A 448 25.37 -3.18 6.59
CA ALA A 448 25.18 -3.63 7.97
C ALA A 448 23.93 -4.51 8.11
N SER A 449 22.81 -4.12 7.46
CA SER A 449 21.58 -4.90 7.44
C SER A 449 21.79 -6.28 6.77
N GLY A 450 22.57 -6.34 5.69
CA GLY A 450 22.96 -7.59 5.04
C GLY A 450 23.79 -8.49 5.94
N LEU A 451 24.76 -7.94 6.69
CA LEU A 451 25.56 -8.67 7.66
C LEU A 451 24.72 -9.19 8.85
N ILE A 452 23.80 -8.37 9.37
CA ILE A 452 22.86 -8.80 10.41
C ILE A 452 22.02 -9.97 9.91
N GLY A 453 21.50 -9.87 8.68
CA GLY A 453 20.74 -10.93 8.03
C GLY A 453 21.54 -12.22 7.80
N LEU A 454 22.80 -12.12 7.38
CA LEU A 454 23.70 -13.26 7.27
C LEU A 454 23.94 -13.94 8.63
N GLY A 455 24.09 -13.16 9.69
CA GLY A 455 24.24 -13.72 11.03
C GLY A 455 22.99 -14.41 11.55
N LEU A 456 21.79 -13.90 11.22
CA LEU A 456 20.52 -14.58 11.49
C LEU A 456 20.45 -15.92 10.76
N ALA A 457 20.78 -15.93 9.46
CA ALA A 457 20.75 -17.14 8.63
C ALA A 457 21.72 -18.23 9.14
N ARG A 458 22.85 -17.82 9.74
CA ARG A 458 23.87 -18.71 10.29
C ARG A 458 23.66 -19.07 11.77
N GLY A 459 22.59 -18.57 12.39
CA GLY A 459 22.33 -18.79 13.82
C GLY A 459 23.38 -18.18 14.75
N LEU A 460 24.04 -17.10 14.32
CA LEU A 460 24.97 -16.35 15.16
C LEU A 460 24.22 -15.54 16.24
N TRP A 461 23.01 -15.09 15.91
CA TRP A 461 22.09 -14.40 16.79
C TRP A 461 20.65 -14.63 16.32
N THR A 462 19.69 -14.26 17.16
CA THR A 462 18.28 -14.08 16.78
C THR A 462 17.90 -12.60 16.88
N ALA A 463 16.79 -12.18 16.28
CA ALA A 463 16.31 -10.81 16.35
C ALA A 463 14.95 -10.73 17.05
N ALA A 464 14.77 -9.70 17.85
CA ALA A 464 13.48 -9.28 18.39
C ALA A 464 13.19 -7.84 17.97
N LYS A 465 11.91 -7.54 17.74
CA LYS A 465 11.46 -6.17 17.44
C LYS A 465 11.75 -5.25 18.63
N ALA A 466 12.01 -3.97 18.36
CA ALA A 466 12.10 -2.98 19.43
C ALA A 466 10.72 -2.78 20.08
N ASP A 467 10.68 -2.49 21.38
CA ASP A 467 9.46 -2.01 22.01
C ASP A 467 9.24 -0.54 21.63
N LEU A 468 8.17 -0.26 20.88
CA LEU A 468 7.84 1.09 20.44
C LEU A 468 7.44 2.01 21.60
N ALA A 469 6.98 1.47 22.73
CA ALA A 469 6.68 2.23 23.93
C ALA A 469 7.97 2.61 24.69
N ASP A 470 9.02 1.80 24.59
CA ASP A 470 10.34 2.08 25.16
C ASP A 470 11.20 2.90 24.18
N ARG A 471 11.40 4.17 24.54
CA ARG A 471 12.27 5.08 23.78
C ARG A 471 13.73 4.60 23.71
N THR A 472 14.14 3.74 24.63
CA THR A 472 15.49 3.19 24.73
C THR A 472 15.62 1.80 24.13
N SER A 473 14.63 1.25 23.42
CA SER A 473 14.71 -0.11 22.87
C SER A 473 15.60 -0.27 21.62
N GLY A 474 16.29 0.78 21.16
CA GLY A 474 17.02 0.75 19.88
C GLY A 474 16.11 0.59 18.66
N ALA A 475 16.68 0.26 17.51
CA ALA A 475 15.97 -0.06 16.27
C ALA A 475 15.59 -1.54 16.17
N VAL A 476 16.45 -2.42 16.70
CA VAL A 476 16.23 -3.87 16.79
C VAL A 476 17.04 -4.41 17.98
N VAL A 477 16.61 -5.52 18.57
CA VAL A 477 17.37 -6.23 19.60
C VAL A 477 17.92 -7.52 19.01
N LEU A 478 19.25 -7.71 19.10
CA LEU A 478 19.90 -8.94 18.68
C LEU A 478 20.27 -9.77 19.91
N ASN A 479 19.86 -11.03 19.95
CA ASN A 479 20.17 -11.95 21.04
C ASN A 479 21.27 -12.91 20.58
N GLY A 480 22.47 -12.72 21.13
CA GLY A 480 23.62 -13.62 20.92
C GLY A 480 23.88 -14.54 22.11
N ARG A 481 25.09 -15.07 22.19
CA ARG A 481 25.55 -15.91 23.30
C ARG A 481 25.82 -15.11 24.58
N SER A 482 26.16 -13.84 24.43
CA SER A 482 26.53 -12.92 25.49
C SER A 482 25.31 -12.22 26.11
N GLY A 483 24.16 -12.30 25.44
CA GLY A 483 22.91 -11.68 25.88
C GLY A 483 22.20 -10.87 24.78
N PRO A 484 21.09 -10.20 25.13
CA PRO A 484 20.40 -9.25 24.26
C PRO A 484 21.19 -7.94 24.14
N ALA A 485 21.41 -7.46 22.93
CA ALA A 485 21.96 -6.14 22.68
C ALA A 485 21.02 -5.30 21.83
N LYS A 486 20.83 -4.04 22.24
CA LYS A 486 20.03 -3.06 21.51
C LYS A 486 20.86 -2.41 20.42
N ILE A 487 20.40 -2.51 19.18
CA ILE A 487 21.11 -1.98 18.02
C ILE A 487 20.56 -0.62 17.64
N TYR A 488 21.45 0.35 17.45
CA TYR A 488 21.14 1.69 16.96
C TYR A 488 21.94 1.93 15.68
N PHE A 489 21.37 2.74 14.78
CA PHE A 489 22.05 3.14 13.56
C PHE A 489 22.26 4.66 13.59
N ALA A 490 23.41 5.11 13.08
CA ALA A 490 23.72 6.53 12.94
C ALA A 490 24.47 6.79 11.62
N ALA A 491 23.85 7.56 10.72
CA ALA A 491 24.43 7.92 9.44
C ALA A 491 25.57 8.93 9.56
N SER A 492 25.61 9.70 10.65
CA SER A 492 26.61 10.75 10.88
C SER A 492 26.97 10.87 12.36
N ALA A 493 28.11 11.51 12.63
CA ALA A 493 28.51 11.89 13.99
C ALA A 493 27.41 12.70 14.71
N GLN A 494 26.71 13.59 13.99
CA GLN A 494 25.61 14.38 14.55
C GLN A 494 24.44 13.49 14.98
N ALA A 495 24.04 12.52 14.15
CA ALA A 495 22.99 11.57 14.50
C ALA A 495 23.40 10.75 15.73
N ALA A 496 24.64 10.24 15.78
CA ALA A 496 25.15 9.48 16.92
C ALA A 496 25.13 10.29 18.23
N ILE A 497 25.61 11.54 18.21
CA ILE A 497 25.56 12.44 19.38
C ILE A 497 24.12 12.66 19.83
N ARG A 498 23.21 12.85 18.87
CA ARG A 498 21.78 13.08 19.15
C ARG A 498 21.10 11.88 19.82
N LEU A 499 21.51 10.64 19.51
CA LEU A 499 21.00 9.46 20.22
C LEU A 499 21.23 9.58 21.74
N GLY A 500 22.42 10.05 22.15
CA GLY A 500 22.75 10.29 23.55
C GLY A 500 22.04 11.51 24.13
N THR A 501 22.09 12.67 23.45
CA THR A 501 21.48 13.90 23.97
C THR A 501 19.96 13.84 24.06
N ASN A 502 19.31 13.03 23.22
CA ASN A 502 17.87 12.78 23.24
C ASN A 502 17.47 11.69 24.26
N GLY A 503 18.42 11.15 25.01
CA GLY A 503 18.20 10.13 26.04
C GLY A 503 17.73 8.78 25.47
N LEU A 504 18.10 8.45 24.23
CA LEU A 504 17.72 7.18 23.60
C LEU A 504 18.68 6.03 23.97
N ILE A 505 19.87 6.36 24.45
CA ILE A 505 20.89 5.42 24.91
C ILE A 505 21.26 5.79 26.35
N ALA A 506 21.19 4.82 27.26
CA ALA A 506 21.66 5.01 28.64
C ALA A 506 23.14 4.65 28.78
N ASP A 507 23.86 5.32 29.70
CA ASP A 507 25.31 5.14 29.90
C ASP A 507 25.75 3.71 30.27
N ASN A 508 24.82 2.86 30.71
CA ASN A 508 25.06 1.47 31.13
C ASN A 508 24.21 0.45 30.33
N ASP A 509 23.68 0.85 29.18
CA ASP A 509 22.85 -0.02 28.36
C ASP A 509 23.70 -1.04 27.60
N ASP A 510 23.19 -2.26 27.43
CA ASP A 510 23.82 -3.26 26.56
C ASP A 510 23.50 -2.91 25.10
N ALA A 511 24.19 -1.87 24.59
CA ALA A 511 23.88 -1.22 23.33
C ALA A 511 25.03 -1.32 22.32
N VAL A 512 24.68 -1.32 21.05
CA VAL A 512 25.60 -1.23 19.91
C VAL A 512 25.15 -0.10 19.00
N ILE A 513 26.03 0.85 18.73
CA ILE A 513 25.80 1.90 17.73
C ILE A 513 26.58 1.51 16.48
N ILE A 514 25.84 1.31 15.38
CA ILE A 514 26.41 1.07 14.06
C ILE A 514 26.45 2.40 13.31
N HIS A 515 27.66 2.91 13.12
CA HIS A 515 27.96 4.13 12.39
C HIS A 515 28.12 3.80 10.91
N SER A 516 27.42 4.55 10.04
CA SER A 516 27.62 4.42 8.60
C SER A 516 29.02 4.89 8.18
N HIS A 517 29.47 6.00 8.74
CA HIS A 517 30.77 6.63 8.45
C HIS A 517 31.77 6.41 9.62
N GLU A 518 32.91 7.09 9.59
CA GLU A 518 33.87 7.11 10.70
C GLU A 518 33.21 7.41 12.05
N ASN A 519 33.73 6.76 13.11
CA ASN A 519 33.29 7.02 14.47
C ASN A 519 33.58 8.48 14.84
N PRO A 520 32.65 9.17 15.53
CA PRO A 520 32.96 10.48 16.07
C PRO A 520 34.17 10.39 17.02
N PRO A 521 35.06 11.40 17.05
CA PRO A 521 36.15 11.42 18.00
C PRO A 521 35.58 11.28 19.42
N PRO A 522 36.21 10.49 20.31
CA PRO A 522 35.69 10.28 21.65
C PRO A 522 35.52 11.64 22.34
N MET A 523 34.29 11.98 22.72
CA MET A 523 34.06 13.22 23.46
C MET A 523 34.87 13.17 24.76
N PRO A 524 35.65 14.21 25.09
CA PRO A 524 36.39 14.27 26.35
C PRO A 524 35.39 14.26 27.51
N ARG A 525 35.21 13.09 28.13
CA ARG A 525 34.41 12.95 29.34
C ARG A 525 35.27 13.41 30.52
N TYR A 526 34.85 14.43 31.25
CA TYR A 526 35.48 14.76 32.53
C TYR A 526 35.33 13.57 33.49
N PRO A 527 36.42 13.04 34.07
CA PRO A 527 36.34 11.89 34.94
C PRO A 527 35.55 12.27 36.21
N ARG A 528 34.33 11.75 36.34
CA ARG A 528 33.49 11.94 37.55
C ARG A 528 33.82 10.92 38.65
N ARG A 529 34.67 9.92 38.39
CA ARG A 529 35.09 8.88 39.36
C ARG A 529 36.53 8.44 39.13
N ALA A 530 37.16 7.97 40.21
CA ALA A 530 38.50 7.39 40.19
C ALA A 530 38.55 6.13 39.30
N PRO A 531 39.67 5.87 38.60
CA PRO A 531 39.81 4.72 37.71
C PRO A 531 39.70 3.39 38.48
N GLY A 532 38.77 2.53 38.05
CA GLY A 532 38.54 1.18 38.57
C GLY A 532 37.55 0.42 37.68
N ARG A 533 37.64 -0.92 37.63
CA ARG A 533 36.66 -1.78 36.93
C ARG A 533 35.30 -1.66 37.61
N THR A 534 34.33 -1.03 36.95
CA THR A 534 32.96 -0.82 37.47
C THR A 534 32.01 -1.98 37.19
N GLY A 535 32.37 -2.91 36.31
CA GLY A 535 31.50 -4.04 35.91
C GLY A 535 30.29 -3.64 35.05
N LEU A 536 30.24 -2.39 34.56
CA LEU A 536 29.13 -1.87 33.77
C LEU A 536 29.31 -2.19 32.28
N ALA A 537 28.21 -2.53 31.60
CA ALA A 537 28.19 -2.73 30.15
C ALA A 537 28.56 -1.41 29.47
N ASN A 538 29.62 -1.43 28.63
CA ASN A 538 30.00 -0.28 27.83
C ASN A 538 29.28 -0.35 26.49
N ILE A 539 28.79 0.80 26.02
CA ILE A 539 28.27 0.96 24.66
C ILE A 539 29.36 0.55 23.67
N ARG A 540 29.02 -0.33 22.72
CA ARG A 540 29.91 -0.75 21.63
C ARG A 540 29.64 0.09 20.40
N GLU A 541 30.69 0.51 19.71
CA GLU A 541 30.59 1.33 18.50
C GLU A 541 31.26 0.60 17.33
N VAL A 542 30.53 0.53 16.20
CA VAL A 542 30.94 -0.19 14.99
C VAL A 542 30.92 0.80 13.82
N SER A 543 32.07 1.07 13.21
CA SER A 543 32.13 1.89 11.99
C SER A 543 32.13 1.00 10.75
N MET A 544 31.07 1.12 9.95
CA MET A 544 30.95 0.39 8.69
C MET A 544 31.98 0.85 7.65
N GLU A 545 32.29 2.15 7.60
CA GLU A 545 33.35 2.69 6.75
C GLU A 545 34.72 2.09 7.09
N ALA A 546 35.08 2.05 8.38
CA ALA A 546 36.34 1.43 8.82
C ALA A 546 36.38 -0.09 8.54
N LEU A 547 35.26 -0.79 8.75
CA LEU A 547 35.15 -2.21 8.45
C LEU A 547 35.32 -2.48 6.94
N MET A 548 34.70 -1.68 6.08
CA MET A 548 34.83 -1.80 4.63
C MET A 548 36.23 -1.42 4.12
N GLY A 549 36.90 -0.44 4.76
CA GLY A 549 38.28 -0.07 4.41
C GLY A 549 39.31 -1.16 4.71
N GLY A 550 39.02 -2.06 5.66
CA GLY A 550 39.94 -3.12 6.07
C GLY A 550 39.91 -4.40 5.23
N GLY A 551 39.04 -4.51 4.22
CA GLY A 551 38.97 -5.67 3.33
C GLY A 551 37.64 -5.81 2.61
N THR A 552 37.64 -6.52 1.47
CA THR A 552 36.48 -6.66 0.57
C THR A 552 35.84 -8.04 0.56
N GLU A 553 36.33 -9.00 1.35
CA GLU A 553 35.70 -10.33 1.46
C GLU A 553 34.60 -10.31 2.53
N VAL A 554 33.41 -10.82 2.21
CA VAL A 554 32.25 -10.74 3.13
C VAL A 554 32.38 -11.66 4.34
N GLU A 555 33.10 -12.77 4.24
CA GLU A 555 33.34 -13.65 5.39
C GLU A 555 34.21 -12.97 6.45
N ASP A 556 35.30 -12.34 6.02
CA ASP A 556 36.16 -11.56 6.90
C ASP A 556 35.42 -10.33 7.44
N LEU A 557 34.64 -9.63 6.60
CA LEU A 557 33.81 -8.52 7.04
C LEU A 557 32.80 -8.95 8.13
N LEU A 558 32.13 -10.08 7.96
CA LEU A 558 31.21 -10.62 8.96
C LEU A 558 31.92 -11.02 10.25
N ALA A 559 33.11 -11.62 10.17
CA ALA A 559 33.91 -11.97 11.33
C ALA A 559 34.33 -10.72 12.12
N ARG A 560 34.83 -9.69 11.43
CA ARG A 560 35.21 -8.40 12.04
C ARG A 560 34.00 -7.67 12.62
N PHE A 561 32.88 -7.63 11.90
CA PHE A 561 31.62 -7.07 12.39
C PHE A 561 31.17 -7.78 13.68
N ARG A 562 31.12 -9.12 13.68
CA ARG A 562 30.77 -9.90 14.88
C ARG A 562 31.69 -9.60 16.06
N ASN A 563 32.98 -9.46 15.84
CA ASN A 563 33.93 -9.16 16.91
C ASN A 563 33.70 -7.77 17.53
N GLN A 564 33.25 -6.78 16.75
CA GLN A 564 32.95 -5.45 17.26
C GLN A 564 31.58 -5.37 17.95
N VAL A 565 30.56 -6.05 17.40
CA VAL A 565 29.23 -6.12 18.03
C VAL A 565 29.27 -6.98 19.30
N ALA A 566 30.15 -7.99 19.35
CA ALA A 566 30.43 -8.84 20.50
C ALA A 566 29.15 -9.44 21.14
N LEU A 567 28.38 -10.19 20.33
CA LEU A 567 27.16 -10.91 20.72
C LEU A 567 27.40 -12.39 20.97
#